data_AF-A0A916D7R7-F1
#
_entry.id   AF-A0A916D7R7-F1
#
_cell.length_a   1.000
_cell.length_b   1.000
_cell.length_c   1.000
_cell.angle_alpha   90.00
_cell.angle_beta   90.00
_cell.angle_gamma   90.00
#
_symmetry.space_group_name_H-M   'P 1'
#
loop_
_entity.id
_entity.type
_entity.pdbx_description
1 polymer ?
#
loop_
_entity_poly.entity_id
_entity_poly.type
_entity_poly.pdbx_seq_one_letter_code
_entity_poly.pdbx_strand_id
1 'polypeptide(L)'
;LSVEGRGEAVGVGALLHTSEHTTSARALTDLSIIELPRAEVRARLMGDAGAAMDVVSRVAIVMNRHLQYQSSRDVGAEKGYASGETRREHDLLGERDVPADALYGVQTLRAVENFPITGIPVSHFPTLVRALAMVKLAAARANARLGLLPEEVADAIGQAAQEVIDGHHHGHFVVDMVQGGAGTSTNMNANEVLANRALEILGRSRGDYAACHPNNHVNLAQSTNDVYPTALRIATILSTQGLLAALERLRVALAEKGEEFRDVLKMGRTQLQDAVPMTLGQEFGAFAVTTGEDVARLTETVRLFLEVNMGGTAIGTGINADPRYPALVVEELRRVTGLDVVLSENLVEATPDTGAFVMFSGVLKRVAVKLSKM
;
A
#
# COMPACT_ATOMS: atom_id res chain seq x y z
N LEU A 1 -8.62 -6.65 12.49
CA LEU A 1 -7.62 -6.15 13.45
C LEU A 1 -7.06 -4.87 12.85
N SER A 2 -7.38 -3.71 13.43
CA SER A 2 -6.73 -2.46 13.02
C SER A 2 -5.28 -2.47 13.51
N VAL A 3 -4.39 -1.85 12.74
CA VAL A 3 -3.03 -1.50 13.17
C VAL A 3 -3.14 -0.08 13.69
N GLU A 4 -2.66 0.17 14.92
CA GLU A 4 -2.79 1.50 15.55
C GLU A 4 -1.39 2.00 15.96
N GLY A 5 -1.13 3.25 15.63
CA GLY A 5 0.15 3.93 15.85
C GLY A 5 0.22 4.77 17.11
N ARG A 6 1.37 5.41 17.32
CA ARG A 6 1.59 6.32 18.45
C ARG A 6 0.62 7.50 18.36
N GLY A 7 -0.30 7.61 19.33
CA GLY A 7 -1.29 8.68 19.42
C GLY A 7 -2.66 8.34 18.87
N GLU A 8 -2.87 7.12 18.37
CA GLU A 8 -4.16 6.67 17.86
C GLU A 8 -5.04 6.07 18.96
N ALA A 9 -6.37 6.23 18.82
CA ALA A 9 -7.36 5.83 19.82
C ALA A 9 -8.25 4.69 19.32
N VAL A 10 -8.41 3.67 20.17
CA VAL A 10 -9.28 2.51 19.94
C VAL A 10 -10.59 2.68 20.70
N GLY A 11 -11.63 3.09 19.98
CA GLY A 11 -13.02 2.94 20.37
C GLY A 11 -13.81 4.23 20.51
N VAL A 12 -14.94 4.28 19.82
CA VAL A 12 -15.79 5.48 19.67
C VAL A 12 -17.15 5.30 20.38
N GLY A 13 -17.43 4.13 20.95
CA GLY A 13 -18.77 3.78 21.48
C GLY A 13 -19.05 4.13 22.94
N ALA A 14 -18.02 4.29 23.79
CA ALA A 14 -18.20 4.25 25.24
C ALA A 14 -18.84 5.50 25.88
N LEU A 15 -18.82 6.66 25.20
CA LEU A 15 -19.35 7.90 25.77
C LEU A 15 -20.88 7.96 25.71
N LEU A 16 -21.46 7.45 24.64
CA LEU A 16 -22.89 7.61 24.31
C LEU A 16 -23.77 6.45 24.79
N HIS A 17 -23.27 5.21 24.77
CA HIS A 17 -24.03 4.03 25.22
C HIS A 17 -23.28 3.24 26.30
N THR A 18 -24.02 2.52 27.16
CA THR A 18 -23.45 1.46 28.02
C THR A 18 -23.22 0.22 27.18
N SER A 19 -22.11 0.21 26.44
CA SER A 19 -21.59 -0.99 25.77
C SER A 19 -20.14 -1.18 26.16
N GLU A 20 -19.71 -2.44 26.25
CA GLU A 20 -18.29 -2.77 26.26
C GLU A 20 -17.68 -2.39 24.90
N HIS A 21 -16.39 -2.04 24.86
CA HIS A 21 -15.69 -1.77 23.61
C HIS A 21 -15.79 -3.01 22.69
N THR A 22 -16.27 -2.83 21.46
CA THR A 22 -16.39 -3.92 20.48
C THR A 22 -15.13 -4.10 19.61
N THR A 23 -14.09 -3.32 19.86
CA THR A 23 -12.87 -3.28 19.03
C THR A 23 -11.72 -3.97 19.74
N SER A 24 -11.17 -5.00 19.11
CA SER A 24 -9.93 -5.66 19.52
C SER A 24 -8.78 -5.25 18.59
N ALA A 25 -7.65 -4.85 19.15
CA ALA A 25 -6.41 -4.56 18.43
C ALA A 25 -5.28 -5.49 18.89
N ARG A 26 -4.23 -5.64 18.08
CA ARG A 26 -3.02 -6.40 18.44
C ARG A 26 -1.81 -5.48 18.32
N ALA A 27 -1.04 -5.39 19.40
CA ALA A 27 0.24 -4.72 19.41
C ALA A 27 1.25 -5.47 18.51
N LEU A 28 1.87 -4.77 17.56
CA LEU A 28 2.96 -5.30 16.73
C LEU A 28 4.34 -5.02 17.33
N THR A 29 4.42 -4.08 18.27
CA THR A 29 5.61 -3.64 19.01
C THR A 29 5.21 -3.33 20.47
N ASP A 30 6.19 -3.07 21.34
CA ASP A 30 5.93 -2.60 22.71
C ASP A 30 5.20 -1.25 22.71
N LEU A 31 4.18 -1.10 23.56
CA LEU A 31 3.35 0.11 23.62
C LEU A 31 2.99 0.52 25.06
N SER A 32 2.65 1.80 25.21
CA SER A 32 2.08 2.38 26.43
C SER A 32 0.61 2.73 26.18
N ILE A 33 -0.28 2.25 27.05
CA ILE A 33 -1.72 2.49 26.96
C ILE A 33 -2.10 3.63 27.91
N ILE A 34 -2.82 4.64 27.40
CA ILE A 34 -3.52 5.61 28.23
C ILE A 34 -4.97 5.15 28.34
N GLU A 35 -5.37 4.72 29.54
CA GLU A 35 -6.75 4.38 29.83
C GLU A 35 -7.50 5.63 30.31
N LEU A 36 -8.64 5.91 29.69
CA LEU A 36 -9.52 7.02 30.08
C LEU A 36 -10.87 6.45 30.53
N PRO A 37 -11.07 6.22 31.85
CA PRO A 37 -12.30 5.65 32.36
C PRO A 37 -13.50 6.53 32.04
N ARG A 38 -14.60 5.92 31.59
CA ARG A 38 -15.84 6.64 31.24
C ARG A 38 -16.32 7.57 32.34
N ALA A 39 -16.22 7.14 33.61
CA ALA A 39 -16.65 7.92 34.76
C ALA A 39 -15.84 9.22 34.91
N GLU A 40 -14.51 9.14 34.72
CA GLU A 40 -13.62 10.30 34.81
C GLU A 40 -13.81 11.26 33.65
N VAL A 41 -13.95 10.74 32.42
CA VAL A 41 -14.24 11.58 31.25
C VAL A 41 -15.57 12.30 31.43
N ARG A 42 -16.62 11.60 31.89
CA ARG A 42 -17.92 12.24 32.16
C ARG A 42 -17.84 13.30 33.25
N ALA A 43 -17.14 13.04 34.34
CA ALA A 43 -16.97 14.02 35.42
C ALA A 43 -16.27 15.29 34.92
N ARG A 44 -15.22 15.15 34.09
CA ARG A 44 -14.52 16.29 33.49
C ARG A 44 -15.41 17.07 32.52
N LEU A 45 -16.15 16.40 31.64
CA LEU A 45 -17.08 17.07 30.72
C LEU A 45 -18.23 17.77 31.45
N MET A 46 -18.70 17.22 32.58
CA MET A 46 -19.70 17.91 33.42
C MET A 46 -19.15 19.18 34.10
N GLY A 47 -17.84 19.23 34.36
CA GLY A 47 -17.17 20.38 34.97
C GLY A 47 -16.72 21.46 33.98
N ASP A 48 -16.72 21.17 32.68
CA ASP A 48 -16.26 22.08 31.63
C ASP A 48 -17.19 22.01 30.41
N ALA A 49 -18.12 22.96 30.35
CA ALA A 49 -19.11 23.03 29.29
C ALA A 49 -18.49 23.28 27.89
N GLY A 50 -17.35 23.97 27.82
CA GLY A 50 -16.64 24.21 26.56
C GLY A 50 -16.06 22.91 26.01
N ALA A 51 -15.33 22.19 26.85
CA ALA A 51 -14.81 20.87 26.50
C ALA A 51 -15.92 19.87 26.17
N ALA A 52 -17.05 19.92 26.89
CA ALA A 52 -18.22 19.09 26.61
C ALA A 52 -18.79 19.32 25.21
N MET A 53 -19.00 20.58 24.80
CA MET A 53 -19.50 20.90 23.47
C MET A 53 -18.52 20.49 22.37
N ASP A 54 -17.22 20.71 22.57
CA ASP A 54 -16.19 20.32 21.60
C ASP A 54 -16.16 18.80 21.39
N VAL A 55 -16.17 18.03 22.49
CA VAL A 55 -16.16 16.57 22.43
C VAL A 55 -17.45 16.03 21.81
N VAL A 56 -18.62 16.51 22.22
CA VAL A 56 -19.91 16.06 21.68
C VAL A 56 -20.05 16.40 20.19
N SER A 57 -19.65 17.60 19.77
CA SER A 57 -19.69 18.00 18.36
C SER A 57 -18.78 17.13 17.50
N ARG A 58 -17.54 16.87 17.98
CA ARG A 58 -16.61 15.95 17.29
C ARG A 58 -17.17 14.54 17.21
N VAL A 59 -17.75 14.01 18.28
CA VAL A 59 -18.37 12.67 18.28
C VAL A 59 -19.58 12.59 17.33
N ALA A 60 -20.46 13.59 17.33
CA ALA A 60 -21.62 13.62 16.44
C ALA A 60 -21.22 13.67 14.95
N ILE A 61 -20.19 14.46 14.63
CA ILE A 61 -19.58 14.51 13.30
C ILE A 61 -19.03 13.13 12.89
N VAL A 62 -18.32 12.45 13.81
CA VAL A 62 -17.75 11.12 13.58
C VAL A 62 -18.83 10.08 13.32
N MET A 63 -19.92 10.09 14.10
CA MET A 63 -21.03 9.16 13.92
C MET A 63 -21.78 9.37 12.61
N ASN A 64 -22.10 10.63 12.26
CA ASN A 64 -22.81 10.95 11.02
C ASN A 64 -22.00 10.51 9.79
N ARG A 65 -20.67 10.62 9.85
CA ARG A 65 -19.80 10.15 8.76
C ARG A 65 -19.67 8.65 8.71
N HIS A 66 -19.58 7.96 9.85
CA HIS A 66 -19.57 6.50 9.86
C HIS A 66 -20.83 5.93 9.17
N LEU A 67 -21.97 6.59 9.36
CA LEU A 67 -23.22 6.25 8.66
C LEU A 67 -23.16 6.52 7.16
N GLN A 68 -22.48 7.58 6.71
CA GLN A 68 -22.26 7.86 5.28
C GLN A 68 -21.26 6.88 4.64
N TYR A 69 -20.18 6.53 5.33
CA TYR A 69 -19.16 5.58 4.87
C TYR A 69 -19.64 4.12 4.82
N GLN A 70 -20.60 3.72 5.68
CA GLN A 70 -21.21 2.39 5.59
C GLN A 70 -22.16 2.24 4.38
N SER A 71 -22.60 3.34 3.77
CA SER A 71 -23.48 3.31 2.59
C SER A 71 -22.71 3.19 1.27
N SER A 72 -21.44 3.63 1.24
CA SER A 72 -20.48 3.37 0.16
C SER A 72 -19.84 2.00 0.37
N ARG A 73 -20.22 1.03 -0.46
CA ARG A 73 -19.59 -0.30 -0.44
C ARG A 73 -18.09 -0.19 -0.72
N ASP A 74 -17.33 -0.93 0.09
CA ASP A 74 -15.92 -1.33 -0.05
C ASP A 74 -14.79 -0.43 0.54
N VAL A 75 -14.32 -0.93 1.70
CA VAL A 75 -12.99 -1.00 2.33
C VAL A 75 -11.99 0.17 2.25
N GLY A 76 -11.70 0.71 3.44
CA GLY A 76 -10.66 1.68 3.76
C GLY A 76 -10.92 2.17 5.18
N ALA A 77 -10.77 1.28 6.17
CA ALA A 77 -11.30 1.46 7.54
C ALA A 77 -10.55 2.51 8.40
N GLU A 78 -9.82 3.43 7.79
CA GLU A 78 -9.21 4.57 8.47
C GLU A 78 -10.00 5.84 8.17
N LYS A 79 -10.96 6.10 9.07
CA LYS A 79 -11.11 7.39 9.75
C LYS A 79 -10.83 8.65 8.89
N GLY A 80 -11.57 8.85 7.80
CA GLY A 80 -11.67 10.16 7.15
C GLY A 80 -12.48 11.14 8.01
N TYR A 81 -11.80 11.88 8.90
CA TYR A 81 -12.38 12.84 9.84
C TYR A 81 -12.67 14.20 9.17
N ALA A 82 -13.43 14.27 8.08
CA ALA A 82 -13.56 15.50 7.28
C ALA A 82 -14.15 16.75 7.99
N SER A 83 -13.52 17.48 8.92
CA SER A 83 -14.14 18.43 9.88
C SER A 83 -15.20 19.41 9.31
N GLY A 84 -15.20 19.62 8.00
CA GLY A 84 -16.01 20.56 7.24
C GLY A 84 -15.17 21.77 6.88
N GLU A 85 -14.08 21.97 7.61
CA GLU A 85 -13.06 22.96 7.32
C GLU A 85 -12.20 22.47 6.14
N THR A 86 -11.83 23.43 5.32
CA THR A 86 -10.94 23.23 4.20
C THR A 86 -9.71 24.10 4.37
N ARG A 87 -8.62 23.68 3.73
CA ARG A 87 -7.44 24.51 3.49
C ARG A 87 -7.33 24.78 2.00
N ARG A 88 -6.94 25.98 1.64
CA ARG A 88 -6.76 26.37 0.24
C ARG A 88 -5.37 25.97 -0.22
N GLU A 89 -5.32 25.20 -1.30
CA GLU A 89 -4.08 24.79 -1.96
C GLU A 89 -4.07 25.23 -3.42
N HIS A 90 -2.89 25.28 -4.02
CA HIS A 90 -2.68 25.76 -5.38
C HIS A 90 -1.74 24.83 -6.14
N ASP A 91 -2.12 24.48 -7.36
CA ASP A 91 -1.26 23.81 -8.35
C ASP A 91 -1.26 24.58 -9.67
N LEU A 92 -0.71 23.98 -10.74
CA LEU A 92 -0.66 24.60 -12.06
C LEU A 92 -2.05 24.99 -12.60
N LEU A 93 -3.12 24.32 -12.17
CA LEU A 93 -4.49 24.55 -12.61
C LEU A 93 -5.23 25.59 -11.75
N GLY A 94 -4.54 26.19 -10.77
CA GLY A 94 -5.07 27.21 -9.88
C GLY A 94 -5.43 26.67 -8.49
N GLU A 95 -6.29 27.41 -7.79
CA GLU A 95 -6.61 27.13 -6.39
C GLU A 95 -7.80 26.17 -6.23
N ARG A 96 -7.76 25.36 -5.17
CA ARG A 96 -8.88 24.51 -4.71
C ARG A 96 -8.86 24.35 -3.20
N ASP A 97 -10.05 24.09 -2.66
CA ASP A 97 -10.25 23.81 -1.24
C ASP A 97 -10.12 22.31 -0.97
N VAL A 98 -9.11 21.93 -0.19
CA VAL A 98 -8.81 20.56 0.23
C VAL A 98 -9.30 20.36 1.67
N PRO A 99 -9.89 19.22 2.05
CA PRO A 99 -10.27 18.97 3.44
C PRO A 99 -9.10 19.19 4.42
N ALA A 100 -9.31 19.94 5.50
CA ALA A 100 -8.22 20.34 6.40
C ALA A 100 -7.54 19.14 7.09
N ASP A 101 -8.31 18.08 7.34
CA ASP A 101 -7.91 16.80 7.94
C ASP A 101 -7.33 15.79 6.94
N ALA A 102 -7.32 16.09 5.63
CA ALA A 102 -6.66 15.23 4.66
C ALA A 102 -5.15 15.44 4.66
N LEU A 103 -4.36 14.35 4.61
CA LEU A 103 -2.92 14.43 4.34
C LEU A 103 -2.62 14.63 2.85
N TYR A 104 -3.50 14.18 1.95
CA TYR A 104 -3.36 14.45 0.52
C TYR A 104 -3.61 15.92 0.20
N GLY A 105 -3.13 16.39 -0.96
CA GLY A 105 -3.21 17.78 -1.40
C GLY A 105 -4.09 17.98 -2.63
N VAL A 106 -3.91 19.13 -3.28
CA VAL A 106 -4.76 19.56 -4.41
C VAL A 106 -4.68 18.63 -5.62
N GLN A 107 -3.52 18.05 -5.96
CA GLN A 107 -3.42 17.21 -7.16
C GLN A 107 -4.15 15.88 -6.94
N THR A 108 -4.09 15.34 -5.73
CA THR A 108 -4.91 14.18 -5.35
C THR A 108 -6.39 14.49 -5.40
N LEU A 109 -6.82 15.63 -4.85
CA LEU A 109 -8.23 16.04 -4.88
C LEU A 109 -8.73 16.12 -6.32
N ARG A 110 -7.96 16.75 -7.22
CA ARG A 110 -8.32 16.82 -8.65
C ARG A 110 -8.37 15.45 -9.29
N ALA A 111 -7.47 14.53 -8.94
CA ALA A 111 -7.52 13.17 -9.46
C ALA A 111 -8.79 12.44 -9.01
N VAL A 112 -9.21 12.61 -7.76
CA VAL A 112 -10.48 12.08 -7.26
C VAL A 112 -11.68 12.66 -8.03
N GLU A 113 -11.67 13.97 -8.29
CA GLU A 113 -12.72 14.64 -9.09
C GLU A 113 -12.73 14.18 -10.56
N ASN A 114 -11.56 13.92 -11.15
CA ASN A 114 -11.40 13.58 -12.56
C ASN A 114 -11.63 12.10 -12.88
N PHE A 115 -11.38 11.20 -11.92
CA PHE A 115 -11.39 9.74 -12.15
C PHE A 115 -12.37 8.96 -11.24
N PRO A 116 -13.67 9.29 -11.19
CA PRO A 116 -14.66 8.49 -10.46
C PRO A 116 -15.07 7.26 -11.29
N ILE A 117 -14.15 6.30 -11.50
CA ILE A 117 -14.35 5.19 -12.45
C ILE A 117 -14.91 3.94 -11.77
N THR A 118 -14.20 3.39 -10.80
CA THR A 118 -14.55 2.12 -10.16
C THR A 118 -15.04 2.30 -8.73
N GLY A 119 -14.62 3.38 -8.07
CA GLY A 119 -14.82 3.57 -6.63
C GLY A 119 -13.85 2.77 -5.77
N ILE A 120 -12.87 2.08 -6.38
CA ILE A 120 -11.84 1.30 -5.67
C ILE A 120 -10.57 2.16 -5.57
N PRO A 121 -10.33 2.85 -4.44
CA PRO A 121 -9.10 3.62 -4.23
C PRO A 121 -7.85 2.74 -4.09
N VAL A 122 -6.68 3.35 -4.33
CA VAL A 122 -5.36 2.74 -4.12
C VAL A 122 -5.18 2.20 -2.70
N SER A 123 -5.82 2.79 -1.69
CA SER A 123 -5.83 2.31 -0.31
C SER A 123 -6.33 0.86 -0.14
N HIS A 124 -7.13 0.33 -1.08
CA HIS A 124 -7.52 -1.08 -1.12
C HIS A 124 -6.33 -2.02 -1.37
N PHE A 125 -5.22 -1.51 -1.89
CA PHE A 125 -4.02 -2.25 -2.23
C PHE A 125 -2.88 -1.83 -1.29
N PRO A 126 -2.91 -2.24 0.00
CA PRO A 126 -1.96 -1.76 1.01
C PRO A 126 -0.50 -2.10 0.67
N THR A 127 -0.26 -3.20 -0.07
CA THR A 127 1.08 -3.55 -0.54
C THR A 127 1.64 -2.52 -1.52
N LEU A 128 0.79 -1.91 -2.37
CA LEU A 128 1.19 -0.85 -3.29
C LEU A 128 1.46 0.46 -2.55
N VAL A 129 0.61 0.83 -1.58
CA VAL A 129 0.82 1.99 -0.72
C VAL A 129 2.16 1.87 0.03
N ARG A 130 2.42 0.71 0.63
CA ARG A 130 3.71 0.42 1.29
C ARG A 130 4.88 0.52 0.31
N ALA A 131 4.77 -0.05 -0.88
CA ALA A 131 5.84 -0.01 -1.87
C ALA A 131 6.14 1.42 -2.34
N LEU A 132 5.12 2.27 -2.55
CA LEU A 132 5.31 3.69 -2.84
C LEU A 132 6.10 4.37 -1.72
N ALA A 133 5.69 4.16 -0.46
CA ALA A 133 6.40 4.72 0.69
C ALA A 133 7.84 4.20 0.82
N MET A 134 8.11 2.92 0.52
CA MET A 134 9.47 2.37 0.46
C MET A 134 10.34 3.08 -0.59
N VAL A 135 9.79 3.35 -1.78
CA VAL A 135 10.50 4.08 -2.84
C VAL A 135 10.80 5.52 -2.39
N LYS A 136 9.83 6.20 -1.79
CA LYS A 136 10.02 7.58 -1.29
C LYS A 136 11.02 7.67 -0.15
N LEU A 137 11.01 6.71 0.77
CA LEU A 137 12.00 6.60 1.84
C LEU A 137 13.42 6.41 1.27
N ALA A 138 13.59 5.50 0.32
CA ALA A 138 14.88 5.26 -0.31
C ALA A 138 15.39 6.49 -1.07
N ALA A 139 14.50 7.19 -1.80
CA ALA A 139 14.84 8.41 -2.53
C ALA A 139 15.23 9.55 -1.59
N ALA A 140 14.51 9.77 -0.49
CA ALA A 140 14.84 10.78 0.51
C ALA A 140 16.23 10.53 1.12
N ARG A 141 16.53 9.28 1.51
CA ARG A 141 17.85 8.89 2.04
C ARG A 141 18.97 9.06 1.02
N ALA A 142 18.74 8.68 -0.24
CA ALA A 142 19.73 8.86 -1.31
C ALA A 142 20.04 10.34 -1.57
N ASN A 143 19.00 11.20 -1.62
CA ASN A 143 19.18 12.63 -1.81
C ASN A 143 19.84 13.31 -0.59
N ALA A 144 19.56 12.86 0.63
CA ALA A 144 20.25 13.33 1.83
C ALA A 144 21.75 12.97 1.80
N ARG A 145 22.09 11.72 1.42
CA ARG A 145 23.50 11.28 1.23
C ARG A 145 24.24 12.09 0.15
N LEU A 146 23.52 12.62 -0.83
CA LEU A 146 24.07 13.50 -1.86
C LEU A 146 24.17 14.97 -1.43
N GLY A 147 23.62 15.33 -0.26
CA GLY A 147 23.52 16.71 0.21
C GLY A 147 22.52 17.57 -0.57
N LEU A 148 21.60 16.94 -1.32
CA LEU A 148 20.58 17.63 -2.13
C LEU A 148 19.29 17.89 -1.34
N LEU A 149 19.06 17.14 -0.27
CA LEU A 149 17.92 17.30 0.62
C LEU A 149 18.42 17.61 2.04
N PRO A 150 17.97 18.71 2.69
CA PRO A 150 18.35 19.01 4.06
C PRO A 150 18.02 17.85 5.00
N GLU A 151 18.94 17.54 5.92
CA GLU A 151 18.85 16.37 6.81
C GLU A 151 17.55 16.35 7.62
N GLU A 152 17.16 17.47 8.22
CA GLU A 152 15.92 17.60 9.00
C GLU A 152 14.66 17.29 8.16
N VAL A 153 14.63 17.71 6.90
CA VAL A 153 13.51 17.44 5.97
C VAL A 153 13.54 15.97 5.53
N ALA A 154 14.74 15.43 5.26
CA ALA A 154 14.92 14.03 4.89
C ALA A 154 14.46 13.09 6.01
N ASP A 155 14.79 13.41 7.27
CA ASP A 155 14.39 12.63 8.44
C ASP A 155 12.88 12.69 8.66
N ALA A 156 12.26 13.86 8.53
CA ALA A 156 10.81 14.02 8.64
C ALA A 156 10.05 13.24 7.54
N ILE A 157 10.51 13.31 6.29
CA ILE A 157 9.98 12.49 5.19
C ILE A 157 10.21 11.01 5.47
N GLY A 158 11.39 10.66 5.99
CA GLY A 158 11.75 9.29 6.32
C GLY A 158 10.84 8.69 7.38
N GLN A 159 10.56 9.44 8.45
CA GLN A 159 9.61 9.04 9.48
C GLN A 159 8.18 8.93 8.92
N ALA A 160 7.71 9.91 8.15
CA ALA A 160 6.39 9.85 7.52
C ALA A 160 6.24 8.62 6.60
N ALA A 161 7.27 8.31 5.81
CA ALA A 161 7.27 7.15 4.94
C ALA A 161 7.28 5.84 5.75
N GLN A 162 8.03 5.78 6.85
CA GLN A 162 8.02 4.62 7.75
C GLN A 162 6.63 4.40 8.36
N GLU A 163 5.94 5.45 8.82
CA GLU A 163 4.57 5.34 9.33
C GLU A 163 3.63 4.70 8.28
N VAL A 164 3.74 5.09 7.00
CA VAL A 164 2.96 4.50 5.90
C VAL A 164 3.37 3.05 5.60
N ILE A 165 4.67 2.73 5.66
CA ILE A 165 5.17 1.35 5.51
C ILE A 165 4.61 0.44 6.60
N ASP A 166 4.44 0.96 7.81
CA ASP A 166 3.93 0.25 8.98
C ASP A 166 2.39 0.11 8.98
N GLY A 167 1.71 0.76 8.03
CA GLY A 167 0.27 0.60 7.79
C GLY A 167 -0.59 1.82 8.11
N HIS A 168 0.00 2.90 8.62
CA HIS A 168 -0.73 4.11 8.99
C HIS A 168 -1.03 4.99 7.77
N HIS A 169 -2.07 5.82 7.87
CA HIS A 169 -2.43 6.83 6.88
C HIS A 169 -2.83 6.27 5.51
N HIS A 170 -3.07 4.96 5.40
CA HIS A 170 -3.48 4.33 4.13
C HIS A 170 -4.81 4.90 3.65
N GLY A 171 -5.67 5.33 4.58
CA GLY A 171 -6.93 6.02 4.27
C GLY A 171 -6.78 7.30 3.43
N HIS A 172 -5.59 7.92 3.37
CA HIS A 172 -5.34 9.11 2.56
C HIS A 172 -4.89 8.82 1.12
N PHE A 173 -4.80 7.55 0.73
CA PHE A 173 -4.50 7.11 -0.65
C PHE A 173 -5.80 6.88 -1.43
N VAL A 174 -6.44 7.98 -1.81
CA VAL A 174 -7.85 8.01 -2.21
C VAL A 174 -8.09 7.98 -3.73
N VAL A 175 -7.03 8.06 -4.54
CA VAL A 175 -7.18 8.01 -6.00
C VAL A 175 -7.68 6.64 -6.44
N ASP A 176 -8.61 6.61 -7.40
CA ASP A 176 -9.09 5.39 -8.03
C ASP A 176 -7.95 4.59 -8.66
N MET A 177 -7.98 3.26 -8.52
CA MET A 177 -6.99 2.38 -9.12
C MET A 177 -6.98 2.48 -10.66
N VAL A 178 -8.13 2.78 -11.26
CA VAL A 178 -8.26 3.08 -12.69
C VAL A 178 -8.24 4.60 -12.88
N GLN A 179 -7.09 5.12 -13.26
CA GLN A 179 -6.83 6.54 -13.43
C GLN A 179 -6.09 6.85 -14.74
N GLY A 180 -6.25 8.08 -15.22
CA GLY A 180 -5.43 8.62 -16.30
C GLY A 180 -4.01 9.01 -15.85
N GLY A 181 -3.14 9.40 -16.79
CA GLY A 181 -1.87 10.04 -16.47
C GLY A 181 -0.73 9.10 -16.03
N ALA A 182 -0.78 7.83 -16.43
CA ALA A 182 0.31 6.84 -16.22
C ALA A 182 0.74 6.64 -14.75
N GLY A 183 -0.20 6.81 -13.81
CA GLY A 183 0.08 6.69 -12.36
C GLY A 183 0.55 7.98 -11.69
N THR A 184 0.54 9.11 -12.40
CA THR A 184 0.99 10.40 -11.85
C THR A 184 0.15 10.83 -10.67
N SER A 185 -1.16 10.63 -10.71
CA SER A 185 -2.05 10.94 -9.60
C SER A 185 -1.70 10.12 -8.36
N THR A 186 -1.42 8.82 -8.50
CA THR A 186 -0.95 7.98 -7.40
C THR A 186 0.42 8.41 -6.85
N ASN A 187 1.38 8.72 -7.72
CA ASN A 187 2.69 9.22 -7.29
C ASN A 187 2.57 10.55 -6.53
N MET A 188 1.74 11.47 -7.03
CA MET A 188 1.48 12.75 -6.37
C MET A 188 0.69 12.59 -5.08
N ASN A 189 -0.23 11.63 -4.99
CA ASN A 189 -0.90 11.30 -3.74
C ASN A 189 0.10 10.86 -2.68
N ALA A 190 1.07 10.00 -3.01
CA ALA A 190 2.15 9.66 -2.10
C ALA A 190 2.99 10.89 -1.72
N ASN A 191 3.37 11.72 -2.70
CA ASN A 191 4.17 12.93 -2.45
C ASN A 191 3.47 13.90 -1.49
N GLU A 192 2.18 14.17 -1.70
CA GLU A 192 1.40 15.11 -0.89
C GLU A 192 1.15 14.57 0.52
N VAL A 193 0.78 13.29 0.65
CA VAL A 193 0.57 12.64 1.95
C VAL A 193 1.84 12.68 2.78
N LEU A 194 2.97 12.29 2.21
CA LEU A 194 4.25 12.28 2.91
C LEU A 194 4.75 13.70 3.21
N ALA A 195 4.56 14.66 2.31
CA ALA A 195 4.94 16.05 2.56
C ALA A 195 4.15 16.65 3.73
N ASN A 196 2.82 16.50 3.73
CA ASN A 196 1.99 17.02 4.80
C ASN A 196 2.26 16.32 6.13
N ARG A 197 2.53 15.00 6.10
CA ARG A 197 2.90 14.29 7.32
C ARG A 197 4.27 14.72 7.85
N ALA A 198 5.25 14.94 6.96
CA ALA A 198 6.55 15.50 7.33
C ALA A 198 6.41 16.92 7.91
N LEU A 199 5.52 17.77 7.37
CA LEU A 199 5.22 19.08 7.93
C LEU A 199 4.73 18.99 9.37
N GLU A 200 3.80 18.08 9.67
CA GLU A 200 3.34 17.88 11.05
C GLU A 200 4.47 17.44 12.00
N ILE A 201 5.36 16.57 11.54
CA ILE A 201 6.54 16.13 12.30
C ILE A 201 7.48 17.31 12.58
N LEU A 202 7.61 18.23 11.63
CA LEU A 202 8.37 19.49 11.77
C LEU A 202 7.63 20.59 12.56
N GLY A 203 6.44 20.29 13.11
CA GLY A 203 5.63 21.27 13.85
C GLY A 203 5.02 22.36 12.96
N ARG A 204 4.85 22.09 11.66
CA ARG A 204 4.24 22.98 10.67
C ARG A 204 2.81 22.56 10.34
N SER A 205 2.03 23.51 9.84
CA SER A 205 0.68 23.25 9.34
C SER A 205 0.74 22.52 7.99
N ARG A 206 -0.23 21.66 7.72
CA ARG A 206 -0.42 21.06 6.39
C ARG A 206 -0.59 22.15 5.33
N GLY A 207 0.01 21.96 4.16
CA GLY A 207 0.04 22.94 3.08
C GLY A 207 1.13 24.01 3.22
N ASP A 208 1.92 24.06 4.31
CA ASP A 208 3.12 24.90 4.44
C ASP A 208 4.29 24.35 3.59
N TYR A 209 4.06 24.24 2.28
CA TYR A 209 4.98 23.59 1.34
C TYR A 209 6.28 24.36 1.12
N ALA A 210 6.45 25.54 1.74
CA ALA A 210 7.73 26.23 1.81
C ALA A 210 8.76 25.44 2.64
N ALA A 211 8.32 24.74 3.69
CA ALA A 211 9.20 23.91 4.53
C ALA A 211 9.39 22.49 3.96
N CYS A 212 8.32 21.85 3.48
CA CYS A 212 8.39 20.53 2.86
C CYS A 212 7.47 20.45 1.62
N HIS A 213 8.04 20.51 0.43
CA HIS A 213 7.28 20.54 -0.83
C HIS A 213 7.12 19.13 -1.43
N PRO A 214 5.91 18.73 -1.87
CA PRO A 214 5.66 17.44 -2.52
C PRO A 214 6.59 17.17 -3.71
N ASN A 215 6.72 18.13 -4.63
CA ASN A 215 7.62 18.01 -5.78
C ASN A 215 9.10 18.23 -5.46
N ASN A 216 9.46 19.33 -4.81
CA ASN A 216 10.87 19.74 -4.67
C ASN A 216 11.63 18.94 -3.62
N HIS A 217 10.94 18.32 -2.65
CA HIS A 217 11.58 17.53 -1.59
C HIS A 217 11.19 16.06 -1.70
N VAL A 218 9.90 15.71 -1.63
CA VAL A 218 9.48 14.30 -1.63
C VAL A 218 9.70 13.62 -2.99
N ASN A 219 9.49 14.35 -4.09
CA ASN A 219 9.72 13.88 -5.46
C ASN A 219 11.07 14.35 -6.06
N LEU A 220 12.02 14.79 -5.22
CA LEU A 220 13.33 15.23 -5.68
C LEU A 220 14.07 14.12 -6.44
N ALA A 221 14.64 14.46 -7.60
CA ALA A 221 15.35 13.55 -8.51
C ALA A 221 14.52 12.36 -9.05
N GLN A 222 13.19 12.47 -9.03
CA GLN A 222 12.27 11.40 -9.41
C GLN A 222 11.29 11.85 -10.50
N SER A 223 10.72 10.87 -11.21
CA SER A 223 9.52 11.03 -12.02
C SER A 223 8.46 10.01 -11.61
N THR A 224 7.23 10.20 -12.04
CA THR A 224 6.25 9.11 -11.98
C THR A 224 6.75 7.89 -12.76
N ASN A 225 7.46 8.11 -13.87
CA ASN A 225 7.83 7.08 -14.83
C ASN A 225 8.96 6.15 -14.35
N ASP A 226 9.61 6.47 -13.24
CA ASP A 226 10.51 5.55 -12.55
C ASP A 226 9.99 5.14 -11.16
N VAL A 227 9.29 6.02 -10.44
CA VAL A 227 8.69 5.71 -9.13
C VAL A 227 7.54 4.70 -9.23
N TYR A 228 6.54 4.98 -10.06
CA TYR A 228 5.34 4.16 -10.16
C TYR A 228 5.63 2.72 -10.63
N PRO A 229 6.39 2.49 -11.72
CA PRO A 229 6.73 1.12 -12.10
C PRO A 229 7.61 0.42 -11.06
N THR A 230 8.53 1.12 -10.39
CA THR A 230 9.33 0.52 -9.30
C THR A 230 8.45 0.08 -8.13
N ALA A 231 7.50 0.92 -7.71
CA ALA A 231 6.55 0.57 -6.65
C ALA A 231 5.66 -0.61 -7.04
N LEU A 232 5.16 -0.67 -8.29
CA LEU A 232 4.38 -1.80 -8.79
C LEU A 232 5.20 -3.11 -8.79
N ARG A 233 6.46 -3.05 -9.20
CA ARG A 233 7.38 -4.20 -9.20
C ARG A 233 7.60 -4.73 -7.77
N ILE A 234 7.94 -3.87 -6.82
CA ILE A 234 8.09 -4.21 -5.40
C ILE A 234 6.78 -4.77 -4.82
N ALA A 235 5.65 -4.10 -5.06
CA ALA A 235 4.35 -4.55 -4.56
C ALA A 235 3.96 -5.92 -5.10
N THR A 236 4.31 -6.22 -6.36
CA THR A 236 4.05 -7.51 -6.99
C THR A 236 4.88 -8.62 -6.35
N ILE A 237 6.18 -8.37 -6.07
CA ILE A 237 7.04 -9.32 -5.34
C ILE A 237 6.44 -9.64 -3.97
N LEU A 238 6.13 -8.60 -3.18
CA LEU A 238 5.59 -8.76 -1.83
C LEU A 238 4.24 -9.49 -1.83
N SER A 239 3.35 -9.17 -2.77
CA SER A 239 2.03 -9.81 -2.87
C SER A 239 2.11 -11.28 -3.31
N THR A 240 3.10 -11.62 -4.15
CA THR A 240 3.30 -12.98 -4.67
C THR A 240 3.72 -13.96 -3.58
N GLN A 241 4.37 -13.50 -2.51
CA GLN A 241 4.77 -14.36 -1.39
C GLN A 241 3.57 -15.08 -0.74
N GLY A 242 2.44 -14.38 -0.58
CA GLY A 242 1.21 -14.96 -0.04
C GLY A 242 0.62 -16.04 -0.96
N LEU A 243 0.66 -15.81 -2.28
CA LEU A 243 0.20 -16.77 -3.28
C LEU A 243 1.09 -18.01 -3.31
N LEU A 244 2.42 -17.85 -3.32
CA LEU A 244 3.37 -18.98 -3.29
C LEU A 244 3.17 -19.83 -2.04
N ALA A 245 3.02 -19.21 -0.87
CA ALA A 245 2.75 -19.93 0.38
C ALA A 245 1.43 -20.70 0.34
N ALA A 246 0.38 -20.13 -0.29
CA ALA A 246 -0.91 -20.80 -0.44
C ALA A 246 -0.83 -22.00 -1.40
N LEU A 247 -0.17 -21.85 -2.55
CA LEU A 247 0.05 -22.92 -3.51
C LEU A 247 0.91 -24.04 -2.92
N GLU A 248 1.92 -23.71 -2.12
CA GLU A 248 2.76 -24.71 -1.47
C GLU A 248 1.98 -25.51 -0.41
N ARG A 249 1.11 -24.86 0.37
CA ARG A 249 0.20 -25.58 1.28
C ARG A 249 -0.75 -26.51 0.51
N LEU A 250 -1.30 -26.03 -0.61
CA LEU A 250 -2.14 -26.87 -1.47
C LEU A 250 -1.36 -28.07 -2.03
N ARG A 251 -0.12 -27.85 -2.50
CA ARG A 251 0.78 -28.90 -2.98
C ARG A 251 1.01 -29.98 -1.93
N VAL A 252 1.31 -29.59 -0.69
CA VAL A 252 1.54 -30.52 0.43
C VAL A 252 0.26 -31.29 0.75
N ALA A 253 -0.89 -30.62 0.87
CA ALA A 253 -2.17 -31.29 1.16
C ALA A 253 -2.56 -32.30 0.07
N LEU A 254 -2.32 -31.98 -1.21
CA LEU A 254 -2.55 -32.91 -2.32
C LEU A 254 -1.63 -34.12 -2.26
N ALA A 255 -0.36 -33.92 -1.88
CA ALA A 255 0.60 -35.01 -1.73
C ALA A 255 0.24 -35.93 -0.56
N GLU A 256 -0.15 -35.37 0.59
CA GLU A 256 -0.62 -36.12 1.75
C GLU A 256 -1.86 -36.94 1.41
N LYS A 257 -2.83 -36.36 0.68
CA LYS A 257 -3.99 -37.10 0.17
C LYS A 257 -3.61 -38.15 -0.88
N GLY A 258 -2.58 -37.89 -1.68
CA GLY A 258 -1.99 -38.88 -2.58
C GLY A 258 -1.53 -40.13 -1.83
N GLU A 259 -0.82 -39.96 -0.72
CA GLU A 259 -0.36 -41.06 0.14
C GLU A 259 -1.52 -41.75 0.87
N GLU A 260 -2.49 -41.00 1.40
CA GLU A 260 -3.69 -41.56 2.03
C GLU A 260 -4.49 -42.45 1.06
N PHE A 261 -4.52 -42.08 -0.22
CA PHE A 261 -5.29 -42.79 -1.26
C PHE A 261 -4.44 -43.76 -2.09
N ARG A 262 -3.20 -44.06 -1.66
CA ARG A 262 -2.24 -44.85 -2.44
C ARG A 262 -2.78 -46.21 -2.92
N ASP A 263 -3.60 -46.87 -2.11
CA ASP A 263 -4.11 -48.22 -2.37
C ASP A 263 -5.57 -48.23 -2.86
N VAL A 264 -6.19 -47.07 -3.07
CA VAL A 264 -7.57 -46.95 -3.54
C VAL A 264 -7.61 -47.10 -5.06
N LEU A 265 -7.88 -48.31 -5.55
CA LEU A 265 -8.06 -48.58 -6.98
C LEU A 265 -9.31 -47.91 -7.54
N LYS A 266 -9.18 -47.29 -8.72
CA LYS A 266 -10.27 -46.67 -9.47
C LYS A 266 -10.11 -46.86 -10.98
N MET A 267 -11.19 -46.65 -11.72
CA MET A 267 -11.16 -46.60 -13.18
C MET A 267 -10.63 -45.24 -13.65
N GLY A 268 -9.54 -45.25 -14.42
CA GLY A 268 -9.08 -44.06 -15.15
C GLY A 268 -10.06 -43.73 -16.28
N ARG A 269 -10.18 -42.45 -16.63
CA ARG A 269 -11.05 -42.01 -17.73
C ARG A 269 -10.32 -41.09 -18.69
N THR A 270 -10.49 -41.35 -19.98
CA THR A 270 -10.04 -40.48 -21.07
C THR A 270 -11.26 -40.12 -21.91
N GLN A 271 -11.43 -38.85 -22.25
CA GLN A 271 -12.67 -38.36 -22.91
C GLN A 271 -13.96 -38.72 -22.14
N LEU A 272 -13.86 -38.80 -20.81
CA LEU A 272 -14.94 -39.25 -19.90
C LEU A 272 -15.39 -40.72 -20.11
N GLN A 273 -14.69 -41.49 -20.93
CA GLN A 273 -14.92 -42.92 -21.13
C GLN A 273 -13.95 -43.75 -20.28
N ASP A 274 -14.36 -44.97 -19.93
CA ASP A 274 -13.52 -45.91 -19.17
C ASP A 274 -12.25 -46.26 -19.95
N ALA A 275 -11.11 -46.23 -19.27
CA ALA A 275 -9.80 -46.51 -19.84
C ALA A 275 -9.15 -47.73 -19.17
N VAL A 276 -8.14 -47.51 -18.32
CA VAL A 276 -7.44 -48.56 -17.57
C VAL A 276 -7.41 -48.22 -16.08
N PRO A 277 -7.23 -49.21 -15.19
CA PRO A 277 -7.13 -48.98 -13.75
C PRO A 277 -5.96 -48.07 -13.36
N MET A 278 -6.16 -47.29 -12.32
CA MET A 278 -5.14 -46.49 -11.62
C MET A 278 -5.51 -46.41 -10.13
N THR A 279 -4.64 -45.86 -9.29
CA THR A 279 -5.04 -45.53 -7.91
C THR A 279 -5.43 -44.06 -7.78
N LEU A 280 -6.35 -43.75 -6.87
CA LEU A 280 -6.70 -42.36 -6.55
C LEU A 280 -5.47 -41.60 -6.02
N GLY A 281 -4.56 -42.29 -5.33
CA GLY A 281 -3.26 -41.75 -4.94
C GLY A 281 -2.39 -41.28 -6.13
N GLN A 282 -2.35 -42.03 -7.24
CA GLN A 282 -1.63 -41.60 -8.46
C GLN A 282 -2.21 -40.29 -9.02
N GLU A 283 -3.54 -40.13 -8.99
CA GLU A 283 -4.20 -38.91 -9.49
C GLU A 283 -3.91 -37.69 -8.61
N PHE A 284 -4.01 -37.84 -7.28
CA PHE A 284 -3.70 -36.77 -6.32
C PHE A 284 -2.20 -36.42 -6.31
N GLY A 285 -1.33 -37.43 -6.47
CA GLY A 285 0.10 -37.21 -6.67
C GLY A 285 0.39 -36.37 -7.93
N ALA A 286 -0.33 -36.63 -9.03
CA ALA A 286 -0.21 -35.81 -10.23
C ALA A 286 -0.69 -34.36 -10.02
N PHE A 287 -1.74 -34.16 -9.21
CA PHE A 287 -2.17 -32.81 -8.80
C PHE A 287 -1.10 -32.09 -7.97
N ALA A 288 -0.47 -32.78 -7.01
CA ALA A 288 0.63 -32.19 -6.25
C ALA A 288 1.82 -31.81 -7.15
N VAL A 289 2.20 -32.67 -8.10
CA VAL A 289 3.29 -32.39 -9.05
C VAL A 289 2.98 -31.16 -9.89
N THR A 290 1.80 -31.08 -10.52
CA THR A 290 1.45 -29.95 -11.40
C THR A 290 1.37 -28.62 -10.64
N THR A 291 0.92 -28.62 -9.38
CA THR A 291 0.95 -27.43 -8.51
C THR A 291 2.39 -27.04 -8.15
N GLY A 292 3.26 -28.02 -7.86
CA GLY A 292 4.68 -27.77 -7.58
C GLY A 292 5.44 -27.15 -8.76
N GLU A 293 5.15 -27.59 -9.99
CA GLU A 293 5.68 -26.94 -11.19
C GLU A 293 5.29 -25.45 -11.27
N ASP A 294 4.04 -25.13 -10.93
CA ASP A 294 3.53 -23.76 -11.00
C ASP A 294 4.13 -22.86 -9.90
N VAL A 295 4.37 -23.40 -8.70
CA VAL A 295 5.16 -22.73 -7.65
C VAL A 295 6.55 -22.38 -8.17
N ALA A 296 7.24 -23.32 -8.81
CA ALA A 296 8.56 -23.08 -9.38
C ALA A 296 8.53 -21.99 -10.47
N ARG A 297 7.55 -22.04 -11.38
CA ARG A 297 7.42 -21.03 -12.46
C ARG A 297 7.08 -19.64 -11.95
N LEU A 298 6.19 -19.52 -10.96
CA LEU A 298 5.91 -18.23 -10.32
C LEU A 298 7.14 -17.68 -9.61
N THR A 299 7.88 -18.53 -8.89
CA THR A 299 9.11 -18.16 -8.18
C THR A 299 10.20 -17.67 -9.13
N GLU A 300 10.35 -18.29 -10.30
CA GLU A 300 11.25 -17.85 -11.35
C GLU A 300 10.81 -16.50 -11.93
N THR A 301 9.55 -16.39 -12.33
CA THR A 301 9.01 -15.21 -13.05
C THR A 301 8.97 -13.97 -12.19
N VAL A 302 8.67 -14.09 -10.90
CA VAL A 302 8.59 -12.93 -9.99
C VAL A 302 9.94 -12.23 -9.81
N ARG A 303 11.07 -12.93 -10.05
CA ARG A 303 12.41 -12.34 -9.99
C ARG A 303 12.65 -11.29 -11.06
N LEU A 304 11.90 -11.32 -12.17
CA LEU A 304 11.97 -10.29 -13.21
C LEU A 304 11.61 -8.90 -12.69
N PHE A 305 10.83 -8.82 -11.60
CA PHE A 305 10.48 -7.55 -10.97
C PHE A 305 11.58 -6.99 -10.06
N LEU A 306 12.69 -7.71 -9.84
CA LEU A 306 13.83 -7.16 -9.10
C LEU A 306 14.57 -6.09 -9.91
N GLU A 307 14.45 -6.09 -11.24
CA GLU A 307 15.02 -5.05 -12.08
C GLU A 307 14.15 -3.79 -12.08
N VAL A 308 14.73 -2.63 -11.75
CA VAL A 308 14.02 -1.35 -11.63
C VAL A 308 14.73 -0.24 -12.39
N ASN A 309 13.98 0.82 -12.73
CA ASN A 309 14.48 1.97 -13.49
C ASN A 309 14.63 3.26 -12.65
N MET A 310 14.68 3.17 -11.32
CA MET A 310 14.83 4.35 -10.45
C MET A 310 16.06 5.18 -10.80
N GLY A 311 15.85 6.48 -11.01
CA GLY A 311 16.88 7.40 -11.48
C GLY A 311 16.89 7.56 -13.00
N GLY A 312 16.01 6.86 -13.73
CA GLY A 312 15.75 7.11 -15.15
C GLY A 312 14.94 8.39 -15.40
N THR A 313 14.26 8.89 -14.36
CA THR A 313 13.41 10.09 -14.38
C THR A 313 12.34 10.02 -15.48
N ALA A 314 12.18 11.07 -16.29
CA ALA A 314 11.01 11.21 -17.17
C ALA A 314 10.95 10.17 -18.30
N ILE A 315 12.09 9.87 -18.94
CA ILE A 315 12.16 9.02 -20.14
C ILE A 315 13.37 8.08 -20.13
N GLY A 316 13.96 7.85 -18.96
CA GLY A 316 15.13 6.97 -18.79
C GLY A 316 16.49 7.62 -19.00
N THR A 317 16.57 8.91 -19.35
CA THR A 317 17.86 9.61 -19.56
C THR A 317 18.55 10.02 -18.26
N GLY A 318 17.84 9.97 -17.13
CA GLY A 318 18.35 10.47 -15.86
C GLY A 318 18.45 12.00 -15.76
N ILE A 319 17.78 12.73 -16.68
CA ILE A 319 17.77 14.19 -16.62
C ILE A 319 17.21 14.67 -15.27
N ASN A 320 17.84 15.69 -14.70
CA ASN A 320 17.56 16.25 -13.37
C ASN A 320 17.85 15.33 -12.17
N ALA A 321 18.53 14.20 -12.37
CA ALA A 321 19.13 13.41 -11.29
C ALA A 321 20.66 13.58 -11.27
N ASP A 322 21.26 13.58 -10.08
CA ASP A 322 22.72 13.50 -9.95
C ASP A 322 23.19 12.15 -10.55
N PRO A 323 24.30 12.09 -11.31
CA PRO A 323 24.78 10.84 -11.90
C PRO A 323 25.04 9.70 -10.89
N ARG A 324 25.25 10.03 -9.62
CA ARG A 324 25.42 9.06 -8.51
C ARG A 324 24.09 8.59 -7.93
N TYR A 325 22.99 9.32 -8.17
CA TYR A 325 21.67 9.04 -7.60
C TYR A 325 21.15 7.63 -7.91
N PRO A 326 21.16 7.12 -9.16
CA PRO A 326 20.59 5.80 -9.47
C PRO A 326 21.24 4.66 -8.65
N ALA A 327 22.56 4.68 -8.50
CA ALA A 327 23.27 3.68 -7.71
C ALA A 327 22.92 3.77 -6.22
N LEU A 328 22.85 4.99 -5.68
CA LEU A 328 22.54 5.24 -4.27
C LEU A 328 21.09 4.89 -3.92
N VAL A 329 20.12 5.27 -4.77
CA VAL A 329 18.72 4.97 -4.51
C VAL A 329 18.44 3.47 -4.59
N VAL A 330 19.11 2.72 -5.47
CA VAL A 330 18.99 1.26 -5.51
C VAL A 330 19.64 0.61 -4.28
N GLU A 331 20.76 1.14 -3.78
CA GLU A 331 21.35 0.69 -2.51
C GLU A 331 20.37 0.91 -1.34
N GLU A 332 19.74 2.08 -1.25
CA GLU A 332 18.74 2.37 -0.22
C GLU A 332 17.46 1.54 -0.39
N LEU A 333 17.02 1.28 -1.62
CA LEU A 333 15.88 0.40 -1.89
C LEU A 333 16.14 -1.01 -1.37
N ARG A 334 17.33 -1.57 -1.59
CA ARG A 334 17.69 -2.89 -1.01
C ARG A 334 17.58 -2.89 0.51
N ARG A 335 18.10 -1.84 1.16
CA ARG A 335 18.03 -1.69 2.63
C ARG A 335 16.59 -1.59 3.15
N VAL A 336 15.77 -0.78 2.49
CA VAL A 336 14.38 -0.52 2.92
C VAL A 336 13.48 -1.72 2.67
N THR A 337 13.63 -2.38 1.52
CA THR A 337 12.74 -3.46 1.09
C THR A 337 13.18 -4.84 1.57
N GLY A 338 14.48 -5.03 1.84
CA GLY A 338 15.09 -6.34 2.04
C GLY A 338 15.15 -7.21 0.77
N LEU A 339 14.90 -6.63 -0.41
CA LEU A 339 14.91 -7.32 -1.69
C LEU A 339 16.23 -7.03 -2.43
N ASP A 340 16.70 -8.01 -3.21
CA ASP A 340 17.88 -7.88 -4.09
C ASP A 340 17.54 -7.11 -5.39
N VAL A 341 16.98 -5.90 -5.24
CA VAL A 341 16.64 -5.01 -6.35
C VAL A 341 17.90 -4.68 -7.15
N VAL A 342 17.83 -4.62 -8.48
CA VAL A 342 18.94 -4.27 -9.35
C VAL A 342 18.55 -3.13 -10.28
N LEU A 343 19.52 -2.26 -10.60
CA LEU A 343 19.30 -1.21 -11.59
C LEU A 343 19.32 -1.83 -12.98
N SER A 344 18.36 -1.46 -13.84
CA SER A 344 18.37 -1.89 -15.23
C SER A 344 19.63 -1.41 -15.97
N GLU A 345 20.11 -2.23 -16.90
CA GLU A 345 21.26 -1.89 -17.75
C GLU A 345 20.96 -0.70 -18.67
N ASN A 346 19.69 -0.50 -19.04
CA ASN A 346 19.26 0.60 -19.89
C ASN A 346 17.94 1.20 -19.41
N LEU A 347 18.04 2.34 -18.71
CA LEU A 347 16.89 3.03 -18.14
C LEU A 347 15.92 3.58 -19.19
N VAL A 348 16.38 3.87 -20.42
CA VAL A 348 15.52 4.31 -21.54
C VAL A 348 14.65 3.16 -22.04
N GLU A 349 15.18 1.94 -22.05
CA GLU A 349 14.43 0.73 -22.40
C GLU A 349 13.49 0.31 -21.28
N ALA A 350 13.94 0.32 -20.03
CA ALA A 350 13.17 -0.14 -18.88
C ALA A 350 11.97 0.77 -18.53
N THR A 351 11.95 2.02 -19.01
CA THR A 351 10.89 2.99 -18.75
C THR A 351 9.57 2.65 -19.48
N PRO A 352 9.57 2.35 -20.79
CA PRO A 352 8.38 1.85 -21.49
C PRO A 352 8.12 0.35 -21.31
N ASP A 353 9.09 -0.43 -20.79
CA ASP A 353 8.95 -1.89 -20.72
C ASP A 353 7.88 -2.35 -19.71
N THR A 354 7.00 -3.22 -20.20
CA THR A 354 5.95 -3.90 -19.42
C THR A 354 6.03 -5.43 -19.56
N GLY A 355 7.07 -5.96 -20.20
CA GLY A 355 7.23 -7.37 -20.54
C GLY A 355 7.21 -8.30 -19.33
N ALA A 356 7.82 -7.88 -18.22
CA ALA A 356 7.78 -8.64 -16.96
C ALA A 356 6.34 -8.85 -16.46
N PHE A 357 5.48 -7.83 -16.53
CA PHE A 357 4.07 -7.93 -16.13
C PHE A 357 3.27 -8.85 -17.06
N VAL A 358 3.54 -8.79 -18.37
CA VAL A 358 2.91 -9.67 -19.37
C VAL A 358 3.25 -11.13 -19.11
N MET A 359 4.54 -11.44 -18.90
CA MET A 359 4.99 -12.80 -18.58
C MET A 359 4.38 -13.30 -17.27
N PHE A 360 4.42 -12.49 -16.22
CA PHE A 360 3.84 -12.83 -14.92
C PHE A 360 2.34 -13.13 -15.00
N SER A 361 1.57 -12.28 -15.69
CA SER A 361 0.15 -12.51 -15.93
C SER A 361 -0.11 -13.80 -16.72
N GLY A 362 0.75 -14.12 -17.70
CA GLY A 362 0.71 -15.39 -18.43
C GLY A 362 0.89 -16.62 -17.52
N VAL A 363 1.83 -16.56 -16.57
CA VAL A 363 2.04 -17.63 -15.59
C VAL A 363 0.85 -17.73 -14.63
N LEU A 364 0.31 -16.62 -14.13
CA LEU A 364 -0.91 -16.63 -13.31
C LEU A 364 -2.09 -17.29 -14.05
N LYS A 365 -2.27 -16.99 -15.34
CA LYS A 365 -3.29 -17.63 -16.17
C LYS A 365 -3.08 -19.14 -16.29
N ARG A 366 -1.83 -19.60 -16.46
CA ARG A 366 -1.51 -21.03 -16.45
C ARG A 366 -1.91 -21.69 -15.13
N VAL A 367 -1.56 -21.07 -14.00
CA VAL A 367 -1.94 -21.57 -12.66
C VAL A 367 -3.46 -21.67 -12.55
N ALA A 368 -4.19 -20.63 -12.94
CA ALA A 368 -5.66 -20.63 -12.90
C ALA A 368 -6.29 -21.76 -13.73
N VAL A 369 -5.79 -22.02 -14.94
CA VAL A 369 -6.29 -23.11 -15.80
C VAL A 369 -6.03 -24.48 -15.17
N LYS A 370 -4.84 -24.70 -14.60
CA LYS A 370 -4.50 -25.96 -13.93
C LYS A 370 -5.34 -26.17 -12.67
N LEU A 371 -5.54 -25.13 -11.86
CA LEU A 371 -6.42 -25.17 -10.68
C LEU A 371 -7.88 -25.45 -11.07
N SER A 372 -8.37 -24.88 -12.17
CA SER A 372 -9.73 -25.13 -12.65
C SER A 372 -9.94 -26.55 -13.19
N LYS A 373 -8.87 -27.24 -13.61
CA LYS A 373 -8.92 -28.63 -14.07
C LYS A 373 -9.01 -29.62 -12.92
N MET A 374 -8.42 -29.27 -11.78
CA MET A 374 -8.47 -30.05 -10.54
C MET A 374 -9.86 -29.94 -9.93
#